data_AF-A0A7J9JD87-F1
#
_entry.id   AF-A0A7J9JD87-F1
#
_cell.length_a   1.000
_cell.length_b   1.000
_cell.length_c   1.000
_cell.angle_alpha   90.00
_cell.angle_beta   90.00
_cell.angle_gamma   90.00
#
_symmetry.space_group_name_H-M   'P 1'
#
loop_
_entity.id
_entity.type
_entity.pdbx_description
1 polymer ?
#
loop_
_entity_poly.entity_id
_entity_poly.type
_entity_poly.pdbx_seq_one_letter_code
_entity_poly.pdbx_strand_id
1 'polypeptide(L)'
;ETKLRRQELLADLAIADGYESFFSCTRTSDKGRTGYSGVATFCRVKSAFSSVEAALPIAAEEGFTGLLGCSRKDEAASAVAEGLVEFSREELLKVDSEGRCIITDHGHFVLFNLYGPRAGDGDSERIQFKLNFFKILEKRWESLLCRGRRIFVVGDLNIAPSAIDRCEAGPDFEKNEREAFTCWPSNTGAEQFNYGTRIDHILCAGPCLHEEHDVEGHNLVTCHVKECAILTEYKRWKPGSATRWKGGWNIKLEGSDHAPVYTCLREIPDVSEHSTPSLAARYLPMVHGLQQTLVSVLMRRQATKQVKSDVVSSSFPDESIISGGCSHVKRSIANCDVNGTDISCRSLDQDSQNPILKVVGHSEDFKEEAA
;
A
#
# COMPACT_ATOMS: atom_id res chain seq x y z
N GLU A 1 -12.27 1.04 0.75
CA GLU A 1 -12.42 2.39 0.17
C GLU A 1 -12.85 3.37 1.24
N THR A 2 -12.31 4.58 1.25
CA THR A 2 -12.72 5.62 2.23
C THR A 2 -13.77 6.56 1.66
N LYS A 3 -13.64 6.98 0.40
CA LYS A 3 -14.53 7.98 -0.23
C LYS A 3 -14.64 9.25 0.63
N LEU A 4 -13.48 9.75 1.05
CA LEU A 4 -13.34 10.95 1.88
C LEU A 4 -12.40 11.96 1.22
N ARG A 5 -12.65 13.24 1.47
CA ARG A 5 -11.66 14.29 1.22
C ARG A 5 -10.65 14.30 2.37
N ARG A 6 -9.44 14.80 2.09
CA ARG A 6 -8.39 14.94 3.12
C ARG A 6 -8.86 15.81 4.31
N GLN A 7 -9.70 16.81 4.04
CA GLN A 7 -10.27 17.69 5.06
C GLN A 7 -11.37 17.04 5.90
N GLU A 8 -11.94 15.94 5.42
CA GLU A 8 -13.00 15.19 6.12
C GLU A 8 -12.43 14.07 6.98
N LEU A 9 -11.10 13.90 6.96
CA LEU A 9 -10.40 12.92 7.78
C LEU A 9 -10.36 13.38 9.25
N LEU A 10 -11.43 13.08 9.96
CA LEU A 10 -11.57 13.34 11.39
C LEU A 10 -10.84 12.25 12.21
N ALA A 11 -10.47 12.60 13.45
CA ALA A 11 -9.80 11.69 14.37
C ALA A 11 -10.58 10.39 14.58
N ASP A 12 -11.90 10.44 14.68
CA ASP A 12 -12.76 9.26 14.91
C ASP A 12 -12.75 8.25 13.75
N LEU A 13 -12.39 8.70 12.53
CA LEU A 13 -12.27 7.84 11.34
C LEU A 13 -10.83 7.36 11.14
N ALA A 14 -9.86 8.18 11.54
CA ALA A 14 -8.45 7.92 11.33
C ALA A 14 -7.82 7.12 12.46
N ILE A 15 -8.27 7.31 13.70
CA ILE A 15 -7.70 6.69 14.89
C ILE A 15 -8.65 5.58 15.34
N ALA A 16 -8.19 4.34 15.21
CA ALA A 16 -8.83 3.19 15.82
C ALA A 16 -7.93 2.70 16.97
N ASP A 17 -8.53 2.34 18.11
CA ASP A 17 -7.76 1.92 19.28
C ASP A 17 -6.94 0.66 18.98
N GLY A 18 -5.64 0.71 19.27
CA GLY A 18 -4.70 -0.34 18.90
C GLY A 18 -4.39 -0.44 17.40
N TYR A 19 -4.61 0.61 16.60
CA TYR A 19 -4.21 0.67 15.19
C TYR A 19 -3.50 1.98 14.83
N GLU A 20 -2.46 1.87 14.01
CA GLU A 20 -1.90 2.96 13.22
C GLU A 20 -2.47 2.89 11.81
N SER A 21 -2.70 4.05 11.19
CA SER A 21 -3.41 4.13 9.92
C SER A 21 -2.72 5.05 8.91
N PHE A 22 -2.82 4.67 7.64
CA PHE A 22 -2.21 5.37 6.52
C PHE A 22 -3.27 5.59 5.45
N PHE A 23 -3.40 6.82 4.96
CA PHE A 23 -4.48 7.22 4.06
C PHE A 23 -3.93 7.78 2.76
N SER A 24 -4.59 7.42 1.66
CA SER A 24 -4.47 8.08 0.37
C SER A 24 -5.85 8.62 0.00
N CYS A 25 -5.95 9.93 -0.18
CA CYS A 25 -7.22 10.62 -0.43
C CYS A 25 -7.17 11.27 -1.79
N THR A 26 -8.32 11.34 -2.48
CA THR A 26 -8.40 12.04 -3.75
C THR A 26 -8.03 13.52 -3.60
N ARG A 27 -7.16 13.98 -4.50
CA ARG A 27 -6.67 15.37 -4.62
C ARG A 27 -7.27 16.08 -5.84
N THR A 28 -7.77 15.32 -6.80
CA THR A 28 -8.48 15.88 -7.96
C THR A 28 -9.88 16.38 -7.56
N SER A 29 -10.30 17.46 -8.21
CA SER A 29 -11.68 17.96 -8.22
C SER A 29 -12.33 17.84 -9.60
N ASP A 30 -11.63 17.22 -10.56
CA ASP A 30 -12.07 17.13 -11.95
C ASP A 30 -13.41 16.43 -12.06
N LYS A 31 -14.30 16.96 -12.90
CA LYS A 31 -15.65 16.41 -13.11
C LYS A 31 -16.44 16.19 -11.80
N GLY A 32 -16.22 17.02 -10.78
CA GLY A 32 -16.91 16.92 -9.49
C GLY A 32 -16.46 15.75 -8.60
N ARG A 33 -15.36 15.07 -8.95
CA ARG A 33 -14.79 13.89 -8.26
C ARG A 33 -14.05 14.26 -6.98
N THR A 34 -14.71 15.00 -6.11
CA THR A 34 -14.18 15.37 -4.79
C THR A 34 -14.65 14.34 -3.75
N GLY A 35 -13.73 13.75 -3.00
CA GLY A 35 -14.05 12.72 -1.99
C GLY A 35 -14.64 11.41 -2.55
N TYR A 36 -14.55 11.16 -3.86
CA TYR A 36 -15.20 9.99 -4.49
C TYR A 36 -14.39 8.68 -4.40
N SER A 37 -13.14 8.77 -3.97
CA SER A 37 -12.15 7.69 -3.95
C SER A 37 -11.27 7.85 -2.71
N GLY A 38 -10.52 6.81 -2.38
CA GLY A 38 -9.57 6.82 -1.28
C GLY A 38 -9.33 5.42 -0.73
N VAL A 39 -8.13 5.19 -0.24
CA VAL A 39 -7.73 3.94 0.41
C VAL A 39 -7.13 4.23 1.78
N ALA A 40 -7.25 3.25 2.68
CA ALA A 40 -6.69 3.31 4.01
C ALA A 40 -6.14 1.94 4.40
N THR A 41 -4.95 1.93 4.99
CA THR A 41 -4.33 0.74 5.59
C THR A 41 -4.29 0.92 7.09
N PHE A 42 -4.80 -0.05 7.84
CA PHE A 42 -4.75 -0.09 9.30
C PHE A 42 -3.80 -1.21 9.74
N CYS A 43 -2.77 -0.85 10.49
CA CYS A 43 -1.75 -1.74 11.03
C CYS A 43 -1.97 -1.86 12.54
N ARG A 44 -2.09 -3.10 13.05
CA ARG A 44 -2.32 -3.32 14.47
C ARG A 44 -1.08 -2.96 15.29
N VAL A 45 -1.30 -2.21 16.35
CA VAL A 45 -0.29 -1.69 17.27
C VAL A 45 -0.74 -2.01 18.71
N LYS A 46 0.18 -2.42 19.59
CA LYS A 46 -0.11 -2.64 21.02
C LYS A 46 -0.21 -1.31 21.77
N SER A 47 0.54 -0.30 21.34
CA SER A 47 0.49 1.05 21.84
C SER A 47 1.13 1.97 20.81
N ALA A 48 0.44 3.06 20.45
CA ALA A 48 0.97 4.12 19.59
C ALA A 48 2.26 4.78 20.14
N PHE A 49 2.78 4.38 21.30
CA PHE A 49 4.01 4.88 21.88
C PHE A 49 5.04 3.77 22.14
N SER A 50 4.72 2.51 21.81
CA SER A 50 5.60 1.36 22.00
C SER A 50 6.07 0.87 20.65
N SER A 51 7.35 1.03 20.37
CA SER A 51 8.00 0.70 19.11
C SER A 51 8.30 -0.81 18.94
N VAL A 52 7.57 -1.67 19.68
CA VAL A 52 7.70 -3.14 19.70
C VAL A 52 6.45 -3.79 19.11
N GLU A 53 6.20 -3.59 17.82
CA GLU A 53 4.94 -3.96 17.18
C GLU A 53 5.15 -4.73 15.87
N ALA A 54 4.64 -5.96 15.84
CA ALA A 54 4.88 -6.91 14.75
C ALA A 54 4.36 -6.47 13.37
N ALA A 55 3.46 -5.48 13.28
CA ALA A 55 2.79 -5.12 12.03
C ALA A 55 2.97 -3.66 11.59
N LEU A 56 3.73 -2.84 12.33
CA LEU A 56 3.98 -1.45 11.94
C LEU A 56 4.91 -1.42 10.71
N PRO A 57 4.60 -0.65 9.65
CA PRO A 57 5.48 -0.57 8.48
C PRO A 57 6.69 0.33 8.75
N ILE A 58 7.86 -0.05 8.23
CA ILE A 58 9.10 0.73 8.30
C ILE A 58 9.02 2.01 7.47
N ALA A 59 8.21 2.00 6.41
CA ALA A 59 7.98 3.15 5.54
C ALA A 59 6.58 3.08 4.93
N ALA A 60 6.03 4.23 4.57
CA ALA A 60 4.75 4.32 3.87
C ALA A 60 4.79 5.42 2.81
N GLU A 61 4.13 5.19 1.68
CA GLU A 61 4.12 6.07 0.50
C GLU A 61 2.67 6.27 0.02
N GLU A 62 2.25 7.54 -0.14
CA GLU A 62 0.96 7.89 -0.74
C GLU A 62 1.09 7.83 -2.26
N GLY A 63 0.23 7.05 -2.92
CA GLY A 63 0.41 6.72 -4.33
C GLY A 63 1.47 5.64 -4.54
N PHE A 64 1.90 5.47 -5.78
CA PHE A 64 2.91 4.47 -6.14
C PHE A 64 4.01 5.01 -7.06
N THR A 65 3.97 6.31 -7.40
CA THR A 65 4.91 6.92 -8.33
C THR A 65 6.06 7.68 -7.66
N GLY A 66 6.04 7.84 -6.34
CA GLY A 66 7.00 8.62 -5.57
C GLY A 66 6.75 10.13 -5.55
N LEU A 67 5.71 10.64 -6.24
CA LEU A 67 5.56 12.08 -6.49
C LEU A 67 4.66 12.85 -5.51
N LEU A 68 3.75 12.20 -4.77
CA LEU A 68 2.77 12.89 -3.92
C LEU A 68 3.31 13.37 -2.56
N GLY A 69 4.45 12.85 -2.12
CA GLY A 69 5.05 13.11 -0.81
C GLY A 69 5.81 14.43 -0.67
N CYS A 70 6.02 15.18 -1.77
CA CYS A 70 6.88 16.34 -1.76
C CYS A 70 6.13 17.63 -1.43
N SER A 71 6.42 18.20 -0.26
CA SER A 71 6.20 19.63 -0.04
C SER A 71 7.10 20.41 -1.00
N ARG A 72 6.61 21.51 -1.58
CA ARG A 72 7.28 22.41 -2.55
C ARG A 72 8.72 22.87 -2.21
N LYS A 73 9.26 22.52 -1.03
CA LYS A 73 10.62 22.85 -0.61
C LYS A 73 11.67 21.79 -0.98
N ASP A 74 11.25 20.57 -1.35
CA ASP A 74 12.14 19.44 -1.69
C ASP A 74 12.07 19.06 -3.18
N GLU A 75 11.91 20.03 -4.09
CA GLU A 75 11.92 19.76 -5.54
C GLU A 75 13.23 19.11 -6.03
N ALA A 76 14.32 19.23 -5.27
CA ALA A 76 15.59 18.59 -5.56
C ALA A 76 15.67 17.10 -5.17
N ALA A 77 14.72 16.57 -4.40
CA ALA A 77 14.76 15.20 -3.86
C ALA A 77 13.55 14.31 -4.25
N SER A 78 12.58 14.84 -5.01
CA SER A 78 11.42 14.08 -5.51
C SER A 78 11.84 13.14 -6.64
N ALA A 79 12.54 12.06 -6.31
CA ALA A 79 12.87 11.03 -7.29
C ALA A 79 11.59 10.29 -7.70
N VAL A 80 11.30 10.32 -9.00
CA VAL A 80 10.34 9.40 -9.61
C VAL A 80 10.72 7.98 -9.18
N ALA A 81 9.72 7.19 -8.78
CA ALA A 81 9.93 5.80 -8.42
C ALA A 81 10.70 5.05 -9.51
N GLU A 82 11.62 4.18 -9.09
CA GLU A 82 12.40 3.33 -9.99
C GLU A 82 11.47 2.54 -10.93
N GLY A 83 11.89 2.39 -12.19
CA GLY A 83 11.11 1.75 -13.25
C GLY A 83 10.09 2.66 -13.96
N LEU A 84 9.88 3.89 -13.48
CA LEU A 84 8.87 4.81 -14.04
C LEU A 84 9.45 5.99 -14.84
N VAL A 85 10.75 5.99 -15.11
CA VAL A 85 11.46 7.08 -15.82
C VAL A 85 10.94 7.28 -17.26
N GLU A 86 10.31 6.25 -17.84
CA GLU A 86 9.72 6.30 -19.18
C GLU A 86 8.41 7.10 -19.26
N PHE A 87 7.76 7.39 -18.13
CA PHE A 87 6.50 8.11 -18.08
C PHE A 87 6.72 9.60 -17.78
N SER A 88 5.85 10.45 -18.34
CA SER A 88 5.89 11.87 -18.02
C SER A 88 5.46 12.12 -16.57
N ARG A 89 6.00 13.17 -15.96
CA ARG A 89 5.66 13.56 -14.59
C ARG A 89 4.16 13.85 -14.44
N GLU A 90 3.55 14.42 -15.48
CA GLU A 90 2.14 14.74 -15.55
C GLU A 90 1.27 13.48 -15.52
N GLU A 91 1.65 12.42 -16.26
CA GLU A 91 0.96 11.14 -16.25
C GLU A 91 1.02 10.46 -14.88
N LEU A 92 2.21 10.46 -14.26
CA LEU A 92 2.44 9.89 -12.93
C LEU A 92 1.62 10.61 -11.85
N LEU A 93 1.64 11.95 -11.84
CA LEU A 93 0.83 12.74 -10.93
C LEU A 93 -0.66 12.51 -11.15
N LYS A 94 -1.10 12.36 -12.41
CA LYS A 94 -2.51 12.13 -12.74
C LYS A 94 -3.03 10.83 -12.13
N VAL A 95 -2.30 9.72 -12.26
CA VAL A 95 -2.75 8.42 -11.72
C VAL A 95 -2.78 8.40 -10.19
N ASP A 96 -1.82 9.05 -9.54
CA ASP A 96 -1.75 9.12 -8.08
C ASP A 96 -2.76 10.11 -7.47
N SER A 97 -3.15 11.17 -8.21
CA SER A 97 -4.04 12.23 -7.72
C SER A 97 -5.44 11.76 -7.30
N GLU A 98 -5.87 10.56 -7.70
CA GLU A 98 -7.20 10.01 -7.36
C GLU A 98 -7.22 9.25 -6.01
N GLY A 99 -6.09 9.19 -5.29
CA GLY A 99 -6.01 8.58 -3.96
C GLY A 99 -6.26 7.06 -3.98
N ARG A 100 -5.83 6.38 -5.03
CA ARG A 100 -6.18 4.98 -5.33
C ARG A 100 -5.19 3.95 -4.81
N CYS A 101 -4.06 4.40 -4.27
CA CYS A 101 -3.01 3.53 -3.78
C CYS A 101 -2.38 4.14 -2.52
N ILE A 102 -2.11 3.27 -1.55
CA ILE A 102 -1.23 3.53 -0.42
C ILE A 102 -0.30 2.33 -0.30
N ILE A 103 1.01 2.57 -0.27
CA ILE A 103 2.02 1.54 -0.11
C ILE A 103 2.52 1.56 1.32
N THR A 104 2.64 0.39 1.94
CA THR A 104 3.31 0.21 3.23
C THR A 104 4.42 -0.84 3.11
N ASP A 105 5.65 -0.45 3.43
CA ASP A 105 6.81 -1.35 3.46
C ASP A 105 6.93 -1.92 4.88
N HIS A 106 6.81 -3.25 5.01
CA HIS A 106 6.92 -3.98 6.28
C HIS A 106 8.31 -4.64 6.44
N GLY A 107 9.31 -4.18 5.69
CA GLY A 107 10.65 -4.76 5.65
C GLY A 107 10.68 -6.05 4.84
N HIS A 108 10.02 -7.09 5.33
CA HIS A 108 9.97 -8.41 4.68
C HIS A 108 9.17 -8.39 3.38
N PHE A 109 8.11 -7.60 3.30
CA PHE A 109 7.31 -7.43 2.09
C PHE A 109 6.80 -5.99 1.96
N VAL A 110 6.41 -5.62 0.75
CA VAL A 110 5.78 -4.35 0.42
C VAL A 110 4.31 -4.60 0.10
N LEU A 111 3.40 -3.92 0.80
CA LEU A 111 1.96 -4.03 0.60
C LEU A 111 1.47 -2.85 -0.24
N PHE A 112 0.83 -3.15 -1.36
CA PHE A 112 0.08 -2.22 -2.19
C PHE A 112 -1.39 -2.38 -1.85
N ASN A 113 -2.00 -1.39 -1.20
CA ASN A 113 -3.43 -1.35 -0.98
C ASN A 113 -4.09 -0.46 -2.05
N LEU A 114 -4.90 -1.08 -2.89
CA LEU A 114 -5.40 -0.50 -4.13
C LEU A 114 -6.92 -0.35 -4.16
N TYR A 115 -7.34 0.71 -4.85
CA TYR A 115 -8.68 0.87 -5.36
C TYR A 115 -8.64 1.18 -6.86
N GLY A 116 -8.65 0.10 -7.65
CA GLY A 116 -8.57 0.10 -9.10
C GLY A 116 -9.61 1.01 -9.75
N PRO A 117 -9.27 1.74 -10.82
CA PRO A 117 -10.24 2.60 -11.50
C PRO A 117 -11.37 1.78 -12.13
N ARG A 118 -12.62 2.11 -11.80
CA ARG A 118 -13.78 1.66 -12.57
C ARG A 118 -13.94 2.50 -13.83
N ALA A 119 -14.26 1.84 -14.94
CA ALA A 119 -14.60 2.45 -16.22
C ALA A 119 -15.92 1.84 -16.70
N GLY A 120 -16.86 2.68 -17.15
CA GLY A 120 -18.11 2.22 -17.75
C GLY A 120 -17.98 2.10 -19.28
N ASP A 121 -18.89 1.36 -19.88
CA ASP A 121 -18.94 1.21 -21.33
C ASP A 121 -19.14 2.58 -22.00
N GLY A 122 -18.30 2.89 -22.99
CA GLY A 122 -18.32 4.17 -23.71
C GLY A 122 -17.53 5.32 -23.08
N ASP A 123 -16.98 5.18 -21.86
CA ASP A 123 -16.09 6.19 -21.27
C ASP A 123 -14.62 5.94 -21.67
N SER A 124 -14.28 6.24 -22.92
CA SER A 124 -12.94 6.00 -23.49
C SER A 124 -11.82 6.67 -22.69
N GLU A 125 -12.07 7.87 -22.13
CA GLU A 125 -11.09 8.55 -21.28
C GLU A 125 -10.82 7.77 -20.00
N ARG A 126 -11.88 7.24 -19.36
CA ARG A 126 -11.73 6.46 -18.13
C ARG A 126 -11.15 5.08 -18.38
N ILE A 127 -11.48 4.46 -19.51
CA ILE A 127 -10.85 3.21 -19.97
C ILE A 127 -9.34 3.45 -20.14
N GLN A 128 -8.94 4.51 -20.85
CA GLN A 128 -7.52 4.84 -21.03
C GLN A 128 -6.83 5.14 -19.70
N PHE A 129 -7.49 5.86 -18.80
CA PHE A 129 -6.97 6.08 -17.45
C PHE A 129 -6.75 4.77 -16.69
N LYS A 130 -7.73 3.84 -16.75
CA LYS A 130 -7.62 2.52 -16.11
C LYS A 130 -6.43 1.73 -16.67
N LEU A 131 -6.28 1.70 -18.00
CA LEU A 131 -5.17 1.01 -18.67
C LEU A 131 -3.82 1.62 -18.26
N ASN A 132 -3.69 2.94 -18.29
CA ASN A 132 -2.46 3.63 -17.88
C ASN A 132 -2.15 3.41 -16.40
N PHE A 133 -3.16 3.44 -15.53
CA PHE A 133 -3.00 3.17 -14.10
C PHE A 133 -2.36 1.80 -13.87
N PHE A 134 -2.92 0.74 -14.46
CA PHE A 134 -2.38 -0.61 -14.28
C PHE A 134 -1.03 -0.81 -14.97
N LYS A 135 -0.77 -0.18 -16.11
CA LYS A 135 0.53 -0.23 -16.80
C LYS A 135 1.65 0.37 -15.95
N ILE A 136 1.44 1.56 -15.39
CA ILE A 136 2.45 2.23 -14.54
C ILE A 136 2.64 1.43 -13.25
N LEU A 137 1.54 0.94 -12.68
CA LEU A 137 1.58 0.15 -11.45
C LEU A 137 2.34 -1.17 -11.66
N GLU A 138 2.17 -1.80 -12.82
CA GLU A 138 2.93 -2.98 -13.24
C GLU A 138 4.43 -2.72 -13.23
N LYS A 139 4.87 -1.63 -13.88
CA LYS A 139 6.28 -1.24 -13.89
C LYS A 139 6.84 -1.00 -12.50
N ARG A 140 6.04 -0.41 -11.60
CA ARG A 140 6.44 -0.14 -10.21
C ARG A 140 6.72 -1.45 -9.45
N TRP A 141 5.82 -2.42 -9.50
CA TRP A 141 6.03 -3.66 -8.76
C TRP A 141 7.06 -4.58 -9.43
N GLU A 142 7.20 -4.54 -10.76
CA GLU A 142 8.25 -5.26 -11.50
C GLU A 142 9.63 -4.80 -11.03
N SER A 143 9.83 -3.49 -10.89
CA SER A 143 11.07 -2.91 -10.36
C SER A 143 11.39 -3.43 -8.96
N LEU A 144 10.40 -3.56 -8.07
CA LEU A 144 10.59 -4.11 -6.73
C LEU A 144 10.93 -5.60 -6.76
N LEU A 145 10.23 -6.39 -7.59
CA LEU A 145 10.49 -7.82 -7.75
C LEU A 145 11.90 -8.08 -8.29
N CYS A 146 12.35 -7.31 -9.29
CA CYS A 146 13.72 -7.40 -9.83
C CYS A 146 14.80 -7.13 -8.78
N ARG A 147 14.48 -6.40 -7.71
CA ARG A 147 15.37 -6.15 -6.57
C ARG A 147 15.28 -7.24 -5.48
N GLY A 148 14.57 -8.33 -5.75
CA GLY A 148 14.34 -9.40 -4.77
C GLY A 148 13.38 -9.02 -3.65
N ARG A 149 12.60 -7.93 -3.80
CA ARG A 149 11.54 -7.62 -2.84
C ARG A 149 10.36 -8.55 -3.05
N ARG A 150 9.62 -8.77 -1.97
CA ARG A 150 8.32 -9.46 -1.95
C ARG A 150 7.20 -8.44 -1.97
N ILE A 151 6.17 -8.69 -2.75
CA ILE A 151 5.03 -7.79 -2.86
C ILE A 151 3.73 -8.51 -2.49
N PHE A 152 2.82 -7.75 -1.88
CA PHE A 152 1.41 -8.08 -1.77
C PHE A 152 0.62 -6.95 -2.42
N VAL A 153 -0.37 -7.30 -3.24
CA VAL A 153 -1.30 -6.35 -3.85
C VAL A 153 -2.69 -6.73 -3.39
N VAL A 154 -3.36 -5.82 -2.67
CA VAL A 154 -4.66 -6.09 -2.04
C VAL A 154 -5.66 -5.00 -2.40
N GLY A 155 -6.93 -5.38 -2.47
CA GLY A 155 -8.06 -4.45 -2.59
C GLY A 155 -8.95 -4.73 -3.79
N ASP A 156 -9.84 -3.78 -4.09
CA ASP A 156 -10.74 -3.84 -5.23
C ASP A 156 -9.98 -3.43 -6.50
N LEU A 157 -9.64 -4.41 -7.35
CA LEU A 157 -8.95 -4.14 -8.61
C LEU A 157 -9.92 -3.65 -9.69
N ASN A 158 -11.24 -3.73 -9.47
CA ASN A 158 -12.26 -3.52 -10.48
C ASN A 158 -12.02 -4.38 -11.74
N ILE A 159 -11.43 -5.58 -11.57
CA ILE A 159 -11.10 -6.53 -12.63
C ILE A 159 -11.54 -7.91 -12.17
N ALA A 160 -12.38 -8.57 -12.97
CA ALA A 160 -12.65 -9.99 -12.85
C ALA A 160 -11.78 -10.71 -13.89
N PRO A 161 -10.73 -11.47 -13.49
CA PRO A 161 -9.72 -12.02 -14.40
C PRO A 161 -10.25 -13.03 -15.43
N SER A 162 -11.27 -13.80 -15.08
CA SER A 162 -11.78 -14.89 -15.90
C SER A 162 -13.30 -15.00 -15.83
N ALA A 163 -13.91 -15.77 -16.72
CA ALA A 163 -15.36 -15.99 -16.73
C ALA A 163 -15.86 -16.59 -15.40
N ILE A 164 -15.04 -17.42 -14.73
CA ILE A 164 -15.34 -17.95 -13.40
C ILE A 164 -15.52 -16.88 -12.32
N ASP A 165 -14.94 -15.70 -12.52
CA ASP A 165 -15.01 -14.57 -11.59
C ASP A 165 -16.26 -13.71 -11.79
N ARG A 166 -17.10 -14.03 -12.79
CA ARG A 166 -18.34 -13.31 -13.09
C ARG A 166 -19.51 -14.26 -13.01
N CYS A 167 -20.60 -13.79 -12.44
CA CYS A 167 -21.85 -14.50 -12.59
C CYS A 167 -22.42 -14.26 -13.99
N GLU A 168 -22.57 -15.33 -14.77
CA GLU A 168 -23.33 -15.29 -16.01
C GLU A 168 -24.80 -15.59 -15.71
N ALA A 169 -25.70 -14.69 -16.09
CA ALA A 169 -27.15 -14.89 -15.96
C ALA A 169 -27.69 -15.76 -17.12
N GLY A 170 -27.09 -16.92 -17.34
CA GLY A 170 -27.52 -17.90 -18.33
C GLY A 170 -28.71 -18.76 -17.85
N PRO A 171 -29.27 -19.62 -18.71
CA PRO A 171 -30.41 -20.48 -18.37
C PRO A 171 -30.14 -21.46 -17.20
N ASP A 172 -28.88 -21.72 -16.88
CA ASP A 172 -28.43 -22.54 -15.75
C ASP A 172 -28.05 -21.71 -14.49
N PHE A 173 -28.52 -20.46 -14.38
CA PHE A 173 -28.21 -19.55 -13.25
C PHE A 173 -28.49 -20.17 -11.86
N GLU A 174 -29.56 -20.97 -11.74
CA GLU A 174 -29.90 -21.67 -10.48
C GLU A 174 -28.88 -22.75 -10.08
N LYS A 175 -28.01 -23.19 -11.01
CA LYS A 175 -26.93 -24.15 -10.79
C LYS A 175 -25.57 -23.48 -10.55
N ASN A 176 -25.51 -22.14 -10.45
CA ASN A 176 -24.26 -21.44 -10.19
C ASN A 176 -23.87 -21.59 -8.70
N GLU A 177 -23.42 -22.79 -8.34
CA GLU A 177 -22.93 -23.19 -7.01
C GLU A 177 -21.60 -22.53 -6.63
N ARG A 178 -21.08 -21.61 -7.46
CA ARG A 178 -19.81 -20.93 -7.22
C ARG A 178 -19.99 -19.82 -6.18
N GLU A 179 -19.56 -20.09 -4.96
CA GLU A 179 -19.69 -19.13 -3.85
C GLU A 179 -18.59 -18.04 -3.81
N ALA A 180 -17.66 -18.07 -4.76
CA ALA A 180 -16.44 -17.28 -4.75
C ALA A 180 -16.59 -15.89 -5.38
N PHE A 181 -17.64 -15.15 -5.04
CA PHE A 181 -17.78 -13.73 -5.42
C PHE A 181 -17.51 -12.82 -4.23
N THR A 182 -17.10 -11.58 -4.52
CA THR A 182 -16.75 -10.59 -3.49
C THR A 182 -17.58 -9.33 -3.58
N CYS A 183 -18.24 -9.02 -4.70
CA CYS A 183 -19.04 -7.83 -4.89
C CYS A 183 -20.43 -8.17 -5.44
N TRP A 184 -21.49 -7.56 -4.88
CA TRP A 184 -22.88 -7.72 -5.34
C TRP A 184 -23.61 -6.37 -5.45
N PRO A 185 -24.26 -6.07 -6.59
CA PRO A 185 -25.06 -4.86 -6.75
C PRO A 185 -26.12 -4.68 -5.65
N SER A 186 -26.08 -3.53 -4.97
CA SER A 186 -26.97 -3.24 -3.84
C SER A 186 -28.45 -3.03 -4.22
N ASN A 187 -28.74 -2.74 -5.48
CA ASN A 187 -30.06 -2.28 -5.95
C ASN A 187 -30.97 -3.38 -6.52
N THR A 188 -30.48 -4.61 -6.70
CA THR A 188 -31.22 -5.67 -7.39
C THR A 188 -31.49 -6.91 -6.53
N GLY A 189 -31.10 -6.89 -5.25
CA GLY A 189 -31.14 -8.09 -4.40
C GLY A 189 -30.16 -9.18 -4.87
N ALA A 190 -29.15 -8.81 -5.68
CA ALA A 190 -28.20 -9.70 -6.32
C ALA A 190 -27.50 -10.67 -5.34
N GLU A 191 -27.22 -10.22 -4.14
CA GLU A 191 -26.54 -11.00 -3.10
C GLU A 191 -27.35 -12.24 -2.67
N GLN A 192 -28.69 -12.17 -2.68
CA GLN A 192 -29.56 -13.31 -2.35
C GLN A 192 -29.40 -14.46 -3.36
N PHE A 193 -29.22 -14.11 -4.63
CA PHE A 193 -29.09 -15.07 -5.73
C PHE A 193 -27.64 -15.31 -6.10
N ASN A 194 -26.70 -14.83 -5.28
CA ASN A 194 -25.27 -14.89 -5.54
C ASN A 194 -24.87 -14.35 -6.93
N TYR A 195 -25.61 -13.36 -7.44
CA TYR A 195 -25.31 -12.66 -8.70
C TYR A 195 -24.19 -11.65 -8.47
N GLY A 196 -22.96 -12.15 -8.40
CA GLY A 196 -21.81 -11.36 -8.00
C GLY A 196 -20.67 -11.33 -9.01
N THR A 197 -19.61 -10.66 -8.61
CA THR A 197 -18.32 -10.69 -9.32
C THR A 197 -17.18 -10.74 -8.30
N ARG A 198 -16.11 -11.47 -8.60
CA ARG A 198 -14.87 -11.50 -7.82
C ARG A 198 -13.90 -10.45 -8.35
N ILE A 199 -13.84 -9.32 -7.67
CA ILE A 199 -12.99 -8.16 -8.03
C ILE A 199 -12.05 -7.73 -6.91
N ASP A 200 -12.24 -8.26 -5.70
CA ASP A 200 -11.38 -8.03 -4.55
C ASP A 200 -10.35 -9.16 -4.47
N HIS A 201 -9.07 -8.82 -4.60
CA HIS A 201 -8.01 -9.81 -4.74
C HIS A 201 -6.87 -9.57 -3.75
N ILE A 202 -6.16 -10.64 -3.41
CA ILE A 202 -4.87 -10.62 -2.74
C ILE A 202 -3.90 -11.33 -3.68
N LEU A 203 -3.04 -10.56 -4.34
CA LEU A 203 -1.98 -11.07 -5.19
C LEU A 203 -0.67 -10.99 -4.42
N CYS A 204 0.20 -11.99 -4.58
CA CYS A 204 1.50 -11.99 -3.94
C CYS A 204 2.55 -12.60 -4.86
N ALA A 205 3.76 -12.05 -4.81
CA ALA A 205 4.88 -12.48 -5.63
C ALA A 205 6.20 -12.15 -4.96
N GLY A 206 7.23 -12.91 -5.32
CA GLY A 206 8.61 -12.73 -4.85
C GLY A 206 9.22 -13.99 -4.26
N PRO A 207 10.51 -13.92 -3.91
CA PRO A 207 11.24 -15.05 -3.32
C PRO A 207 10.71 -15.39 -1.92
N CYS A 208 10.96 -16.62 -1.46
CA CYS A 208 10.68 -17.00 -0.07
C CYS A 208 11.58 -16.23 0.93
N LEU A 209 11.34 -16.42 2.23
CA LEU A 209 12.12 -15.80 3.32
C LEU A 209 13.17 -16.75 3.93
N HIS A 210 13.26 -18.00 3.48
CA HIS A 210 14.22 -18.96 4.01
C HIS A 210 15.67 -18.60 3.62
N GLU A 211 16.62 -18.75 4.55
CA GLU A 211 18.04 -18.41 4.35
C GLU A 211 18.86 -19.53 3.70
N GLU A 212 18.39 -20.78 3.74
CA GLU A 212 19.13 -21.95 3.26
C GLU A 212 18.83 -22.29 1.79
N HIS A 213 19.91 -22.67 1.08
CA HIS A 213 20.05 -22.90 -0.35
C HIS A 213 18.83 -23.49 -1.09
N ASP A 214 18.30 -22.67 -2.00
CA ASP A 214 17.96 -23.02 -3.40
C ASP A 214 17.42 -24.43 -3.65
N VAL A 215 16.30 -24.74 -3.00
CA VAL A 215 15.40 -25.79 -3.47
C VAL A 215 14.54 -25.19 -4.58
N GLU A 216 14.78 -25.66 -5.80
CA GLU A 216 14.05 -25.27 -7.01
C GLU A 216 12.53 -25.30 -6.74
N GLY A 217 11.86 -24.14 -6.85
CA GLY A 217 10.40 -24.02 -6.67
C GLY A 217 9.92 -23.29 -5.39
N HIS A 218 10.82 -22.84 -4.52
CA HIS A 218 10.44 -22.02 -3.35
C HIS A 218 10.06 -20.59 -3.77
N ASN A 219 8.90 -20.12 -3.32
CA ASN A 219 8.48 -18.73 -3.48
C ASN A 219 7.61 -18.29 -2.30
N LEU A 220 7.32 -16.98 -2.23
CA LEU A 220 6.53 -16.39 -1.15
C LEU A 220 5.18 -17.12 -0.94
N VAL A 221 4.53 -17.50 -2.04
CA VAL A 221 3.21 -18.13 -2.02
C VAL A 221 3.30 -19.54 -1.45
N THR A 222 4.16 -20.38 -2.02
CA THR A 222 4.28 -21.79 -1.64
C THR A 222 4.81 -21.97 -0.22
N CYS A 223 5.72 -21.09 0.21
CA CYS A 223 6.36 -21.18 1.50
C CYS A 223 5.51 -20.54 2.61
N HIS A 224 5.00 -19.32 2.40
CA HIS A 224 4.49 -18.49 3.50
C HIS A 224 2.99 -18.25 3.48
N VAL A 225 2.29 -18.48 2.36
CA VAL A 225 0.82 -18.36 2.35
C VAL A 225 0.21 -19.65 2.89
N LYS A 226 -0.43 -19.56 4.06
CA LYS A 226 -1.12 -20.69 4.70
C LYS A 226 -2.55 -20.81 4.20
N GLU A 227 -3.25 -19.69 4.10
CA GLU A 227 -4.66 -19.64 3.74
C GLU A 227 -4.96 -18.35 2.98
N CYS A 228 -5.90 -18.42 2.04
CA CYS A 228 -6.46 -17.26 1.36
C CYS A 228 -7.92 -17.55 1.04
N ALA A 229 -8.84 -16.75 1.58
CA ALA A 229 -10.27 -17.01 1.46
C ALA A 229 -11.10 -15.72 1.54
N ILE A 230 -12.39 -15.85 1.23
CA ILE A 230 -13.40 -14.79 1.36
C ILE A 230 -14.04 -14.93 2.74
N LEU A 231 -14.16 -13.83 3.48
CA LEU A 231 -14.84 -13.79 4.77
C LEU A 231 -16.36 -13.71 4.55
N THR A 232 -16.95 -14.85 4.21
CA THR A 232 -18.38 -14.98 3.86
C THR A 232 -19.34 -14.60 5.00
N GLU A 233 -18.86 -14.60 6.23
CA GLU A 233 -19.59 -14.11 7.41
C GLU A 233 -19.89 -12.60 7.34
N TYR A 234 -19.17 -11.83 6.53
CA TYR A 234 -19.45 -10.40 6.29
C TYR A 234 -20.36 -10.13 5.10
N LYS A 235 -20.83 -11.16 4.37
CA LYS A 235 -21.93 -11.01 3.41
C LYS A 235 -23.16 -10.44 4.15
N ARG A 236 -23.77 -9.38 3.60
CA ARG A 236 -24.95 -8.71 4.17
C ARG A 236 -26.17 -9.63 4.16
N TRP A 237 -26.32 -10.46 3.12
CA TRP A 237 -27.40 -11.44 3.06
C TRP A 237 -27.04 -12.71 3.83
N LYS A 238 -27.98 -13.21 4.64
CA LYS A 238 -27.87 -14.46 5.41
C LYS A 238 -29.09 -15.35 5.17
N PRO A 239 -28.93 -16.69 5.12
CA PRO A 239 -30.05 -17.62 5.07
C PRO A 239 -30.98 -17.39 6.27
N GLY A 240 -32.26 -17.11 6.02
CA GLY A 240 -33.25 -16.82 7.07
C GLY A 240 -33.56 -15.33 7.29
N SER A 241 -32.82 -14.40 6.68
CA SER A 241 -33.22 -12.98 6.63
C SER A 241 -34.53 -12.82 5.84
N ALA A 242 -35.56 -12.22 6.46
CA ALA A 242 -36.94 -12.24 5.97
C ALA A 242 -37.15 -11.77 4.51
N THR A 243 -38.06 -12.46 3.82
CA THR A 243 -38.36 -12.31 2.39
C THR A 243 -39.39 -11.22 2.07
N ARG A 244 -39.06 -10.37 1.09
CA ARG A 244 -39.93 -9.83 0.03
C ARG A 244 -41.28 -9.23 0.47
N TRP A 245 -41.37 -7.89 0.51
CA TRP A 245 -42.67 -7.21 0.32
C TRP A 245 -42.97 -7.06 -1.17
N LYS A 246 -44.24 -7.29 -1.55
CA LYS A 246 -44.77 -7.09 -2.91
C LYS A 246 -44.67 -5.61 -3.29
N GLY A 247 -43.54 -5.20 -3.87
CA GLY A 247 -43.33 -3.80 -4.28
C GLY A 247 -41.88 -3.37 -4.48
N GLY A 248 -40.90 -4.23 -4.18
CA GLY A 248 -39.47 -3.91 -4.29
C GLY A 248 -38.81 -3.76 -2.92
N TRP A 249 -37.49 -3.62 -2.93
CA TRP A 249 -36.68 -3.45 -1.73
C TRP A 249 -36.58 -1.96 -1.37
N ASN A 250 -37.09 -1.57 -0.22
CA ASN A 250 -36.77 -0.28 0.43
C ASN A 250 -35.87 -0.46 1.67
N ILE A 251 -35.42 -1.68 1.96
CA ILE A 251 -34.58 -1.97 3.12
C ILE A 251 -33.12 -1.97 2.65
N LYS A 252 -32.40 -0.89 2.96
CA LYS A 252 -30.96 -0.77 2.75
C LYS A 252 -30.27 -1.79 3.67
N LEU A 253 -29.61 -2.79 3.10
CA LEU A 253 -28.79 -3.73 3.87
C LEU A 253 -27.61 -2.97 4.48
N GLU A 254 -27.37 -3.15 5.78
CA GLU A 254 -26.21 -2.58 6.48
C GLU A 254 -24.92 -3.29 6.06
N GLY A 255 -23.80 -2.55 6.06
CA GLY A 255 -22.49 -3.05 5.63
C GLY A 255 -22.11 -2.64 4.20
N SER A 256 -21.07 -3.29 3.68
CA SER A 256 -20.52 -3.04 2.34
C SER A 256 -21.21 -3.92 1.29
N ASP A 257 -21.26 -3.46 0.05
CA ASP A 257 -21.59 -4.29 -1.11
C ASP A 257 -20.47 -5.27 -1.51
N HIS A 258 -19.35 -5.21 -0.78
CA HIS A 258 -18.24 -6.14 -0.91
C HIS A 258 -18.07 -7.01 0.36
N ALA A 259 -17.74 -8.28 0.16
CA ALA A 259 -17.24 -9.17 1.20
C ALA A 259 -15.70 -9.08 1.26
N PRO A 260 -15.10 -8.94 2.45
CA PRO A 260 -13.64 -8.88 2.58
C PRO A 260 -12.98 -10.20 2.16
N VAL A 261 -11.76 -10.08 1.66
CA VAL A 261 -10.84 -11.20 1.45
C VAL A 261 -9.71 -11.13 2.47
N TYR A 262 -9.17 -12.28 2.84
CA TYR A 262 -8.05 -12.35 3.77
C TYR A 262 -7.04 -13.39 3.33
N THR A 263 -5.80 -13.20 3.80
CA THR A 263 -4.77 -14.22 3.74
C THR A 263 -4.13 -14.40 5.11
N CYS A 264 -3.80 -15.64 5.46
CA CYS A 264 -3.01 -15.97 6.63
C CYS A 264 -1.59 -16.32 6.17
N LEU A 265 -0.60 -15.62 6.72
CA LEU A 265 0.80 -15.89 6.47
C LEU A 265 1.40 -16.70 7.63
N ARG A 266 2.37 -17.55 7.33
CA ARG A 266 3.16 -18.30 8.31
C ARG A 266 4.64 -17.96 8.17
N GLU A 267 5.37 -18.07 9.28
CA GLU A 267 6.84 -17.94 9.29
C GLU A 267 7.32 -16.59 8.71
N ILE A 268 6.55 -15.52 8.93
CA ILE A 268 7.00 -14.15 8.66
C ILE A 268 7.74 -13.67 9.91
N PRO A 269 9.02 -13.28 9.81
CA PRO A 269 9.76 -12.77 10.95
C PRO A 269 9.18 -11.45 11.47
N ASP A 270 9.43 -11.18 12.74
CA ASP A 270 9.11 -9.87 13.33
C ASP A 270 10.08 -8.80 12.79
N VAL A 271 9.56 -7.62 12.55
CA VAL A 271 10.35 -6.45 12.14
C VAL A 271 11.05 -5.86 13.36
N SER A 272 12.33 -5.49 13.20
CA SER A 272 13.09 -4.77 14.24
C SER A 272 12.41 -3.46 14.65
N GLU A 273 12.65 -3.04 15.89
CA GLU A 273 12.12 -1.80 16.44
C GLU A 273 12.48 -0.56 15.59
N HIS A 274 11.47 0.27 15.26
CA HIS A 274 11.64 1.50 14.50
C HIS A 274 10.56 2.54 14.85
N SER A 275 10.75 3.77 14.37
CA SER A 275 9.78 4.87 14.55
C SER A 275 8.60 4.75 13.58
N THR A 276 7.44 5.27 13.97
CA THR A 276 6.25 5.36 13.10
C THR A 276 6.54 6.22 11.87
N PRO A 277 6.19 5.78 10.64
CA PRO A 277 6.41 6.57 9.44
C PRO A 277 5.66 7.91 9.48
N SER A 278 6.25 8.93 8.87
CA SER A 278 5.71 10.31 8.86
C SER A 278 4.35 10.44 8.17
N LEU A 279 3.96 9.47 7.34
CA LEU A 279 2.67 9.42 6.66
C LEU A 279 1.51 8.93 7.58
N ALA A 280 1.81 8.44 8.78
CA ALA A 280 0.79 7.97 9.71
C ALA A 280 -0.23 9.06 10.05
N ALA A 281 -1.51 8.69 10.10
CA ALA A 281 -2.62 9.63 10.24
C ALA A 281 -2.55 10.46 11.52
N ARG A 282 -1.91 9.93 12.57
CA ARG A 282 -1.64 10.63 13.82
C ARG A 282 -0.87 11.93 13.64
N TYR A 283 -0.05 12.06 12.59
CA TYR A 283 0.73 13.28 12.33
C TYR A 283 -0.05 14.31 11.50
N LEU A 284 -1.26 13.99 11.04
CA LEU A 284 -2.08 14.93 10.31
C LEU A 284 -2.58 16.02 11.27
N PRO A 285 -2.36 17.31 10.96
CA PRO A 285 -2.74 18.42 11.85
C PRO A 285 -4.22 18.43 12.23
N MET A 286 -5.08 17.91 11.34
CA MET A 286 -6.53 17.82 11.52
C MET A 286 -6.94 16.72 12.50
N VAL A 287 -6.09 15.72 12.68
CA VAL A 287 -6.28 14.57 13.58
C VAL A 287 -5.59 14.81 14.92
N HIS A 288 -4.40 15.41 14.90
CA HIS A 288 -3.55 15.64 16.08
C HIS A 288 -3.98 16.88 16.92
N GLY A 289 -4.96 17.66 16.46
CA GLY A 289 -5.36 18.91 17.12
C GLY A 289 -4.32 20.03 16.98
N LEU A 290 -4.80 21.26 16.90
CA LEU A 290 -4.05 22.47 16.53
C LEU A 290 -3.20 23.08 17.68
N GLN A 291 -2.53 22.27 18.51
CA GLN A 291 -1.67 22.80 19.60
C GLN A 291 -0.35 22.04 19.78
N GLN A 292 0.62 22.36 18.92
CA GLN A 292 2.00 21.84 18.92
C GLN A 292 3.00 22.66 19.77
N THR A 293 2.62 23.87 20.20
CA THR A 293 3.52 24.76 20.96
C THR A 293 3.87 24.24 22.34
N LEU A 294 3.01 23.42 22.97
CA LEU A 294 3.28 22.86 24.30
C LEU A 294 4.05 21.53 24.24
N VAL A 295 3.75 20.65 23.28
CA VAL A 295 4.44 19.35 23.17
C VAL A 295 5.92 19.53 22.80
N SER A 296 6.24 20.40 21.84
CA SER A 296 7.63 20.75 21.51
C SER A 296 8.38 21.41 22.67
N VAL A 297 7.69 22.21 23.49
CA VAL A 297 8.25 22.82 24.72
C VAL A 297 8.45 21.79 25.84
N LEU A 298 7.54 20.83 25.99
CA LEU A 298 7.63 19.76 26.99
C LEU A 298 8.70 18.73 26.62
N MET A 299 8.86 18.40 25.33
CA MET A 299 9.92 17.53 24.82
C MET A 299 11.31 18.18 24.96
N ARG A 300 11.45 19.49 24.70
CA ARG A 300 12.68 20.25 25.03
C ARG A 300 12.99 20.23 26.53
N ARG A 301 11.97 20.25 27.39
CA ARG A 301 12.13 20.17 28.85
C ARG A 301 12.53 18.77 29.34
N GLN A 302 12.10 17.70 28.67
CA GLN A 302 12.55 16.34 28.99
C GLN A 302 13.99 16.10 28.54
N ALA A 303 14.38 16.53 27.33
CA ALA A 303 15.76 16.46 26.86
C ALA A 303 16.72 17.27 27.77
N THR A 304 16.31 18.44 28.25
CA THR A 304 17.12 19.23 29.21
C THR A 304 17.12 18.68 30.63
N LYS A 305 16.14 17.86 31.03
CA LYS A 305 16.18 17.11 32.30
C LYS A 305 17.12 15.90 32.21
N GLN A 306 17.20 15.24 31.06
CA GLN A 306 18.13 14.13 30.81
C GLN A 306 19.59 14.60 30.75
N VAL A 307 19.85 15.76 30.14
CA VAL A 307 21.21 16.36 30.15
C VAL A 307 21.62 16.84 31.56
N LYS A 308 20.66 17.13 32.46
CA LYS A 308 20.96 17.52 33.86
C LYS A 308 21.15 16.33 34.81
N SER A 309 20.70 15.12 34.47
CA SER A 309 20.95 13.93 35.29
C SER A 309 22.35 13.35 35.09
N ASP A 310 23.00 13.63 33.96
CA ASP A 310 24.31 13.05 33.62
C ASP A 310 25.52 13.91 34.06
N VAL A 311 25.28 15.06 34.70
CA VAL A 311 26.35 15.99 35.14
C VAL A 311 26.52 16.03 36.67
N VAL A 312 25.78 15.21 37.44
CA VAL A 312 25.89 15.19 38.91
C VAL A 312 26.45 13.85 39.40
N SER A 313 27.71 13.56 39.05
CA SER A 313 28.56 12.66 39.86
C SER A 313 30.06 12.95 39.68
N SER A 314 30.51 14.12 40.13
CA SER A 314 31.88 14.29 40.62
C SER A 314 31.97 15.54 41.50
N SER A 315 31.94 15.32 42.80
CA SER A 315 32.25 16.34 43.81
C SER A 315 33.76 16.37 44.08
N PHE A 316 34.31 17.58 44.30
CA PHE A 316 35.40 18.01 45.22
C PHE A 316 36.25 19.18 44.63
N PRO A 317 36.80 20.09 45.45
CA PRO A 317 36.30 21.46 45.52
C PRO A 317 37.28 22.57 45.07
N ASP A 318 36.71 23.77 45.03
CA ASP A 318 37.23 25.13 44.77
C ASP A 318 38.73 25.39 44.91
N GLU A 319 39.29 26.08 43.89
CA GLU A 319 40.23 27.17 44.12
C GLU A 319 40.19 28.20 42.96
N SER A 320 40.79 29.36 43.24
CA SER A 320 40.44 30.71 42.83
C SER A 320 40.89 31.21 41.44
N ILE A 321 40.10 32.14 40.89
CA ILE A 321 40.45 33.42 40.21
C ILE A 321 41.63 33.42 39.22
N ILE A 322 41.39 33.84 37.95
CA ILE A 322 42.05 35.00 37.27
C ILE A 322 41.49 35.18 35.84
N SER A 323 41.25 36.45 35.52
CA SER A 323 40.91 37.06 34.23
C SER A 323 41.99 36.91 33.14
N GLY A 324 41.59 36.85 31.87
CA GLY A 324 42.50 37.11 30.75
C GLY A 324 41.85 36.94 29.38
N GLY A 325 41.77 38.02 28.60
CA GLY A 325 41.07 38.05 27.32
C GLY A 325 41.89 37.61 26.09
N CYS A 326 41.14 37.44 25.00
CA CYS A 326 41.46 37.67 23.58
C CYS A 326 42.74 37.07 22.97
N SER A 327 42.59 36.20 21.96
CA SER A 327 42.98 36.53 20.57
C SER A 327 42.81 35.37 19.59
N HIS A 328 42.44 35.76 18.36
CA HIS A 328 42.51 34.98 17.13
C HIS A 328 43.86 34.30 16.90
N VAL A 329 43.82 33.03 16.45
CA VAL A 329 44.89 32.45 15.62
C VAL A 329 44.28 31.59 14.50
N LYS A 330 44.56 31.99 13.26
CA LYS A 330 44.43 31.18 12.03
C LYS A 330 45.65 30.26 11.86
N ARG A 331 45.45 29.03 11.39
CA ARG A 331 46.34 28.23 10.50
C ARG A 331 45.55 26.97 10.08
N SER A 332 45.15 26.79 8.82
CA SER A 332 45.92 26.39 7.62
C SER A 332 46.45 24.95 7.65
N ILE A 333 45.71 24.08 6.94
CA ILE A 333 46.08 23.04 5.95
C ILE A 333 47.31 22.15 6.25
N ALA A 334 47.07 20.84 6.25
CA ALA A 334 47.98 19.84 5.67
C ALA A 334 47.17 18.71 5.02
N ASN A 335 47.46 18.47 3.74
CA ASN A 335 46.96 17.39 2.88
C ASN A 335 47.50 16.02 3.32
N CYS A 336 46.74 14.96 3.02
CA CYS A 336 47.27 13.63 2.76
C CYS A 336 46.55 13.04 1.53
N ASP A 337 47.22 13.05 0.38
CA ASP A 337 46.98 12.14 -0.76
C ASP A 337 47.40 10.70 -0.34
N VAL A 338 47.12 9.56 -0.98
CA VAL A 338 46.59 9.12 -2.29
C VAL A 338 46.06 7.68 -2.05
N ASN A 339 45.04 7.22 -2.79
CA ASN A 339 45.11 6.08 -3.73
C ASN A 339 43.73 5.59 -4.15
N GLY A 340 43.44 5.77 -5.44
CA GLY A 340 42.31 5.17 -6.13
C GLY A 340 42.62 3.76 -6.62
N THR A 341 41.54 3.04 -6.89
CA THR A 341 41.51 1.93 -7.84
C THR A 341 40.14 1.96 -8.51
N ASP A 342 40.16 2.37 -9.78
CA ASP A 342 39.12 2.07 -10.76
C ASP A 342 39.04 0.56 -10.98
N ILE A 343 37.84 -0.01 -10.99
CA ILE A 343 37.55 -1.21 -11.78
C ILE A 343 36.26 -0.98 -12.56
N SER A 344 36.43 -0.98 -13.87
CA SER A 344 35.42 -0.77 -14.90
C SER A 344 34.54 -2.01 -15.12
N CYS A 345 33.35 -1.72 -15.65
CA CYS A 345 32.41 -2.65 -16.24
C CYS A 345 33.09 -3.60 -17.25
N ARG A 346 32.75 -4.89 -17.17
CA ARG A 346 32.90 -5.83 -18.28
C ARG A 346 31.55 -6.49 -18.56
N SER A 347 31.03 -6.17 -19.74
CA SER A 347 30.04 -6.92 -20.48
C SER A 347 30.59 -8.31 -20.82
N LEU A 348 29.77 -9.34 -20.59
CA LEU A 348 29.95 -10.67 -21.17
C LEU A 348 28.61 -11.09 -21.77
N ASP A 349 28.50 -10.89 -23.08
CA ASP A 349 27.65 -11.68 -23.94
C ASP A 349 28.19 -13.11 -23.96
N GLN A 350 27.36 -14.10 -23.67
CA GLN A 350 27.49 -15.41 -24.28
C GLN A 350 26.18 -16.19 -24.20
N ASP A 351 25.73 -16.55 -25.40
CA ASP A 351 24.66 -17.48 -25.71
C ASP A 351 24.75 -18.79 -24.90
N SER A 352 23.62 -19.22 -24.34
CA SER A 352 23.36 -20.64 -24.15
C SER A 352 21.91 -20.97 -24.48
N GLN A 353 21.77 -21.90 -25.42
CA GLN A 353 20.52 -22.37 -26.00
C GLN A 353 19.87 -23.47 -25.14
N ASN A 354 18.54 -23.35 -25.01
CA ASN A 354 17.50 -24.40 -24.93
C ASN A 354 17.25 -25.19 -23.62
N PRO A 355 16.03 -25.78 -23.43
CA PRO A 355 14.81 -25.70 -24.25
C PRO A 355 13.52 -25.28 -23.49
N ILE A 356 12.67 -24.53 -24.18
CA ILE A 356 11.27 -24.26 -23.80
C ILE A 356 10.42 -25.50 -24.12
N LEU A 357 9.75 -26.05 -23.10
CA LEU A 357 8.70 -27.05 -23.28
C LEU A 357 7.49 -26.41 -24.01
N LYS A 358 7.33 -26.76 -25.28
CA LYS A 358 6.08 -26.57 -26.03
C LYS A 358 5.08 -27.63 -25.57
N VAL A 359 3.95 -27.19 -25.00
CA VAL A 359 2.74 -28.01 -24.99
C VAL A 359 1.90 -27.60 -26.20
N VAL A 360 1.75 -28.57 -27.11
CA VAL A 360 0.85 -28.53 -28.26
C VAL A 360 -0.58 -28.76 -27.77
N GLY A 361 -1.50 -27.91 -28.19
CA GLY A 361 -2.94 -28.11 -28.04
C GLY A 361 -3.64 -27.52 -29.27
N HIS A 362 -4.43 -28.35 -29.94
CA HIS A 362 -4.93 -28.22 -31.30
C HIS A 362 -5.87 -27.03 -31.55
N SER A 363 -5.83 -26.54 -32.79
CA SER A 363 -6.85 -25.69 -33.42
C SER A 363 -8.14 -26.49 -33.63
N GLU A 364 -9.27 -25.92 -33.23
CA GLU A 364 -10.54 -26.15 -33.93
C GLU A 364 -11.15 -24.82 -34.29
N ASP A 365 -11.35 -24.64 -35.60
CA ASP A 365 -12.08 -23.56 -36.23
C ASP A 365 -13.55 -23.59 -35.81
N PHE A 366 -14.09 -22.47 -35.35
CA PHE A 366 -15.52 -22.18 -35.52
C PHE A 366 -15.72 -20.75 -36.01
N LYS A 367 -16.31 -20.66 -37.19
CA LYS A 367 -16.81 -19.45 -37.87
C LYS A 367 -18.20 -19.08 -37.35
N GLU A 368 -18.48 -17.77 -37.43
CA GLU A 368 -19.82 -17.10 -37.47
C GLU A 368 -20.71 -17.26 -36.23
N GLU A 369 -21.49 -16.27 -35.78
CA GLU A 369 -22.29 -15.33 -36.56
C GLU A 369 -22.67 -14.10 -35.71
N ALA A 370 -22.94 -12.98 -36.39
CA ALA A 370 -23.41 -11.74 -35.82
C ALA A 370 -24.94 -11.74 -35.58
N ALA A 371 -25.38 -11.18 -34.44
CA ALA A 371 -26.63 -10.43 -34.27
C ALA A 371 -26.64 -9.73 -32.90
#